data_AF-A0A8T6LVQ2-F1
#
_entry.id   AF-A0A8T6LVQ2-F1
#
_cell.length_a   1.000
_cell.length_b   1.000
_cell.length_c   1.000
_cell.angle_alpha   90.00
_cell.angle_beta   90.00
_cell.angle_gamma   90.00
#
_symmetry.space_group_name_H-M   'P 1'
#
loop_
_entity.id
_entity.type
_entity.pdbx_description
1 polymer ?
#
loop_
_entity_poly.entity_id
_entity_poly.type
_entity_poly.pdbx_seq_one_letter_code
_entity_poly.pdbx_strand_id
1 'polypeptide(L)' 'MSADSTPNRSYERSWEEIEEMLIRAEVKRKEWKAWFEECRRNEDRDGMKEAARNHKALDGVVKTLKWTLGEEGVSNPLD' A
#
# COMPACT_ATOMS: atom_id res chain seq x y z
N MET A 1 13.56 5.40 33.10
CA MET A 1 14.11 5.88 31.83
C MET A 1 13.86 4.78 30.81
N SER A 2 12.76 4.85 30.07
CA SER A 2 12.52 3.91 28.97
C SER A 2 13.53 4.23 27.88
N ALA A 3 14.38 3.27 27.51
CA ALA A 3 15.30 3.44 26.40
C ALA A 3 14.46 3.78 25.16
N ASP A 4 14.75 4.92 24.56
CA ASP A 4 14.14 5.38 23.32
C ASP A 4 14.61 4.44 22.21
N SER A 5 13.88 3.34 22.00
CA SER A 5 14.25 2.29 21.06
C SER A 5 13.89 2.75 19.65
N THR A 6 14.64 3.73 19.16
CA THR A 6 14.56 4.11 17.75
C THR A 6 14.86 2.85 16.92
N PRO A 7 13.95 2.43 16.03
CA PRO A 7 14.20 1.25 15.21
C PRO A 7 15.45 1.45 14.36
N ASN A 8 16.30 0.42 14.27
CA ASN A 8 17.43 0.43 13.34
C ASN A 8 16.89 0.42 11.90
N ARG A 9 17.44 1.28 11.03
CA ARG A 9 17.07 1.39 9.62
C ARG A 9 18.34 1.24 8.79
N SER A 10 18.33 0.38 7.77
CA SER A 10 19.51 0.16 6.93
C SER A 10 19.84 1.37 6.05
N TYR A 11 18.83 2.10 5.56
CA TYR A 11 18.99 3.18 4.57
C TYR A 11 19.70 2.75 3.27
N GLU A 12 19.79 1.44 3.01
CA GLU A 12 20.49 0.85 1.85
C GLU A 12 19.53 0.39 0.74
N ARG A 13 18.23 0.67 0.84
CA ARG A 13 17.27 0.28 -0.21
C ARG A 13 17.57 1.02 -1.51
N SER A 14 17.67 0.28 -2.60
CA SER A 14 17.84 0.86 -3.94
C SER A 14 16.53 1.42 -4.49
N TRP A 15 16.63 2.25 -5.53
CA TRP A 15 15.45 2.76 -6.23
C TRP A 15 14.67 1.64 -6.91
N GLU A 16 15.37 0.67 -7.50
CA GLU A 16 14.78 -0.50 -8.14
C GLU A 16 13.96 -1.33 -7.14
N GLU A 17 14.44 -1.52 -5.91
CA GLU A 17 13.67 -2.21 -4.87
C GLU A 17 12.38 -1.47 -4.50
N ILE A 18 12.41 -0.13 -4.51
CA ILE A 18 11.24 0.71 -4.20
C ILE A 18 10.23 0.66 -5.38
N GLU A 19 10.71 0.68 -6.62
CA GLU A 19 9.89 0.49 -7.82
C GLU A 19 9.23 -0.90 -7.85
N GLU A 20 9.99 -1.95 -7.55
CA GLU A 20 9.43 -3.30 -7.43
C GLU A 20 8.35 -3.36 -6.35
N MET A 21 8.55 -2.70 -5.21
CA MET A 21 7.55 -2.65 -4.15
C MET A 21 6.29 -1.90 -4.60
N LEU A 22 6.45 -0.81 -5.37
CA LEU A 22 5.33 -0.09 -5.96
C LEU A 22 4.50 -1.00 -6.87
N ILE A 23 5.16 -1.73 -7.78
CA ILE A 23 4.49 -2.69 -8.67
C ILE A 23 3.73 -3.74 -7.86
N ARG A 24 4.37 -4.33 -6.84
CA ARG A 24 3.73 -5.33 -5.97
C ARG A 24 2.52 -4.76 -5.23
N ALA A 25 2.61 -3.53 -4.72
CA ALA A 25 1.51 -2.87 -4.04
C ALA A 25 0.32 -2.62 -4.98
N GLU A 26 0.58 -2.17 -6.22
CA GLU A 26 -0.46 -2.00 -7.24
C GLU A 26 -1.13 -3.30 -7.65
N VAL A 27 -0.36 -4.38 -7.80
CA VAL A 27 -0.90 -5.73 -8.08
C VAL A 27 -1.79 -6.19 -6.93
N LYS A 28 -1.30 -6.14 -5.69
CA LYS A 28 -2.08 -6.53 -4.50
C LYS A 28 -3.36 -5.72 -4.36
N ARG A 29 -3.31 -4.42 -4.71
CA ARG A 29 -4.47 -3.54 -4.68
C ARG A 29 -5.52 -3.98 -5.70
N LYS A 30 -5.10 -4.33 -6.92
CA LYS A 30 -6.00 -4.88 -7.95
C LYS A 30 -6.61 -6.22 -7.52
N GLU A 31 -5.84 -7.09 -6.88
CA GLU A 31 -6.34 -8.36 -6.31
C GLU A 31 -7.44 -8.12 -5.28
N TRP A 32 -7.24 -7.19 -4.32
CA TRP A 32 -8.27 -6.86 -3.34
C TRP A 32 -9.53 -6.27 -3.96
N LYS A 33 -9.39 -5.48 -5.05
CA LYS A 33 -10.54 -5.01 -5.81
C LYS A 33 -11.30 -6.18 -6.45
N ALA A 34 -10.59 -7.12 -7.08
CA ALA A 34 -11.21 -8.29 -7.67
C ALA A 34 -11.91 -9.16 -6.61
N TRP A 35 -11.28 -9.36 -5.45
CA TRP A 35 -11.86 -10.09 -4.33
C TRP A 35 -13.12 -9.41 -3.78
N PHE A 36 -13.14 -8.08 -3.67
CA PHE A 36 -14.35 -7.35 -3.29
C PHE A 36 -15.52 -7.66 -4.23
N GLU A 37 -15.27 -7.69 -5.54
CA GLU A 37 -16.29 -8.01 -6.55
C GLU A 37 -16.79 -9.45 -6.44
N GLU A 38 -15.90 -10.39 -6.11
CA GLU A 38 -16.27 -11.77 -5.85
C GLU A 38 -17.14 -11.91 -4.59
N CYS A 39 -16.73 -11.31 -3.46
CA CYS A 39 -17.55 -11.28 -2.24
C CYS A 39 -18.91 -10.63 -2.49
N ARG A 40 -18.96 -9.56 -3.30
CA ARG A 40 -20.22 -8.89 -3.68
C ARG A 40 -21.15 -9.83 -4.44
N ARG A 41 -20.63 -10.64 -5.37
CA ARG A 41 -21.42 -11.64 -6.10
C ARG A 41 -21.93 -12.77 -5.21
N ASN A 42 -21.18 -13.09 -4.16
CA ASN A 42 -21.52 -14.14 -3.20
C ASN A 42 -22.30 -13.63 -1.97
N GLU A 43 -22.70 -12.35 -1.95
CA GLU A 43 -23.36 -11.67 -0.83
C GLU A 43 -22.57 -11.75 0.51
N ASP A 44 -21.25 -11.95 0.43
CA ASP A 44 -20.34 -12.01 1.58
C ASP A 44 -19.97 -10.59 2.06
N ARG A 45 -20.73 -10.10 3.03
CA ARG A 45 -20.57 -8.75 3.58
C ARG A 45 -19.27 -8.57 4.35
N ASP A 46 -18.72 -9.61 4.98
CA ASP A 46 -17.52 -9.47 5.79
C ASP A 46 -16.26 -9.52 4.91
N GLY A 47 -16.24 -10.39 3.89
CA GLY A 47 -15.22 -10.38 2.85
C GLY A 47 -15.19 -9.06 2.08
N MET A 48 -16.36 -8.46 1.76
CA MET A 48 -16.42 -7.11 1.17
C MET A 48 -15.75 -6.05 2.06
N LYS A 49 -16.04 -6.04 3.37
CA LYS A 49 -15.43 -5.07 4.30
C LYS A 49 -13.92 -5.25 4.39
N GLU A 50 -13.45 -6.50 4.46
CA GLU A 50 -12.02 -6.80 4.50
C GLU A 50 -11.32 -6.34 3.22
N ALA A 51 -11.87 -6.69 2.06
CA ALA A 51 -11.33 -6.31 0.77
C ALA A 51 -11.24 -4.79 0.60
N ALA A 52 -12.30 -4.07 0.98
CA ALA A 52 -12.33 -2.61 0.92
C ALA A 52 -11.27 -1.96 1.83
N ARG A 53 -11.09 -2.47 3.06
CA ARG A 53 -10.07 -1.96 4.00
C ARG A 53 -8.66 -2.18 3.45
N ASN A 54 -8.34 -3.38 2.99
CA ASN A 54 -7.01 -3.70 2.47
C ASN A 54 -6.70 -2.93 1.17
N HIS A 55 -7.67 -2.81 0.26
CA HIS A 55 -7.53 -1.96 -0.92
C HIS A 55 -7.23 -0.51 -0.53
N LYS A 56 -7.98 0.05 0.42
CA LYS A 56 -7.78 1.43 0.87
C LYS A 56 -6.44 1.65 1.58
N ALA A 57 -5.97 0.68 2.36
CA ALA A 57 -4.64 0.74 2.96
C ALA A 57 -3.54 0.78 1.89
N LEU A 58 -3.69 -0.01 0.83
CA LEU A 58 -2.75 -0.02 -0.29
C LEU A 58 -2.76 1.27 -1.11
N ASP A 59 -3.87 2.03 -1.16
CA ASP A 59 -3.86 3.38 -1.76
C ASP A 59 -2.80 4.27 -1.08
N GLY A 60 -2.72 4.24 0.25
CA GLY A 60 -1.74 5.03 1.02
C GLY A 60 -0.31 4.55 0.80
N VAL A 61 -0.10 3.23 0.74
CA VAL A 61 1.21 2.62 0.44
C VAL A 61 1.68 3.04 -0.95
N VAL A 62 0.84 2.88 -1.96
CA VAL A 62 1.13 3.26 -3.36
C VAL A 62 1.45 4.75 -3.45
N LYS A 63 0.65 5.60 -2.82
CA LYS A 63 0.88 7.06 -2.83
C LYS A 63 2.23 7.43 -2.19
N THR A 64 2.58 6.79 -1.08
CA THR A 64 3.86 7.02 -0.39
C THR A 64 5.06 6.57 -1.23
N LEU A 65 4.96 5.42 -1.89
CA LEU A 65 6.02 4.91 -2.77
C LEU A 65 6.22 5.82 -3.99
N LYS A 66 5.13 6.24 -4.64
CA LYS A 66 5.17 7.21 -5.75
C LYS A 66 5.83 8.53 -5.35
N TRP A 67 5.46 9.07 -4.19
CA TRP A 67 6.12 10.25 -3.63
C TRP A 67 7.61 10.01 -3.36
N THR A 68 7.96 8.84 -2.80
CA THR A 68 9.36 8.47 -2.49
C THR A 68 10.20 8.45 -3.78
N LEU A 69 9.64 7.93 -4.87
CA LEU A 69 10.26 7.88 -6.20
C LEU A 69 10.27 9.23 -6.94
N GLY A 70 9.61 10.27 -6.40
CA GLY A 70 9.51 11.56 -7.06
C GLY A 70 8.62 11.55 -8.31
N GLU A 71 7.58 10.70 -8.34
CA GLU A 71 6.62 10.65 -9.45
C GLU A 71 5.99 12.02 -9.70
N GLU A 72 6.02 12.48 -10.96
CA GLU A 72 5.44 13.76 -11.36
C GLU A 72 3.95 13.80 -11.00
N GLY A 73 3.53 14.89 -10.34
CA GLY A 73 2.16 15.07 -9.87
C GLY A 73 1.87 14.54 -8.46
N VAL A 74 2.84 13.91 -7.77
CA VAL A 74 2.70 13.51 -6.36
C VAL A 74 3.54 14.40 -5.45
N SER A 75 2.95 15.51 -4.98
CA SER A 75 3.64 16.51 -4.13
C SER A 75 3.72 16.12 -2.65
N ASN A 76 2.65 15.56 -2.09
CA ASN A 76 2.56 15.16 -0.68
C ASN A 76 1.80 13.82 -0.54
N PRO A 77 2.38 12.79 0.11
CA PRO A 77 1.74 11.49 0.24
C PRO A 77 0.58 11.46 1.24
N LEU A 78 0.45 12.49 2.08
CA LEU A 78 -0.57 12.57 3.13
C LEU A 78 -1.82 13.39 2.76
N ASP A 79 -1.76 14.13 1.64
CA ASP A 79 -2.90 14.93 1.15
C ASP A 79 -3.92 14.12 0.34
#